data_AF-A0AAW1TPW0-F1
#
_entry.id   AF-A0AAW1TPW0-F1
#
_cell.length_a   1.000
_cell.length_b   1.000
_cell.length_c   1.000
_cell.angle_alpha   90.00
_cell.angle_beta   90.00
_cell.angle_gamma   90.00
#
_symmetry.space_group_name_H-M   'P 1'
#
loop_
_entity.id
_entity.type
_entity.pdbx_description
1 polymer ?
#
loop_
_entity_poly.entity_id
_entity_poly.type
_entity_poly.pdbx_seq_one_letter_code
_entity_poly.pdbx_strand_id
1 'polypeptide(L)'
;MGDDFSIVNSTQNMSYIILSMILPLLLAHVSSGVECEGKKLIRICLACSNKLSIIPKTYEDELLSKCLSVLCHQAEIRMPQISASGFFNIDYKMLGMIMGTVTSTMVILLQFMQSDRKVICEHLR
;
A
#
# COMPACT_ATOMS: atom_id res chain seq x y z
N MET A 1 -16.26 6.18 40.45
CA MET A 1 -16.51 7.31 39.52
C MET A 1 -15.25 7.78 38.79
N GLY A 2 -14.04 7.62 39.35
CA GLY A 2 -12.77 7.85 38.63
C GLY A 2 -12.34 6.70 37.70
N ASP A 3 -12.64 5.45 38.07
CA ASP A 3 -12.21 4.28 37.31
C ASP A 3 -12.97 4.09 35.99
N ASP A 4 -14.28 4.35 35.97
CA ASP A 4 -15.10 4.23 34.75
C ASP A 4 -14.67 5.23 33.66
N PHE A 5 -14.27 6.45 34.05
CA PHE A 5 -13.80 7.46 33.10
C PHE A 5 -12.44 7.08 32.49
N SER A 6 -11.56 6.45 33.27
CA SER A 6 -10.26 5.97 32.80
C SER A 6 -10.42 4.77 31.85
N ILE A 7 -11.36 3.87 32.13
CA ILE A 7 -11.67 2.69 31.28
C ILE A 7 -12.27 3.13 29.94
N VAL A 8 -13.20 4.09 29.94
CA VAL A 8 -13.81 4.64 28.72
C VAL A 8 -12.76 5.35 27.85
N ASN A 9 -11.89 6.15 28.44
CA ASN A 9 -10.83 6.84 27.67
C ASN A 9 -9.80 5.85 27.11
N SER A 10 -9.46 4.81 27.87
CA SER A 10 -8.55 3.74 27.42
C SER A 10 -9.14 2.93 26.25
N THR A 11 -10.41 2.54 26.34
CA THR A 11 -11.10 1.82 25.24
C THR A 11 -11.25 2.68 23.99
N GLN A 12 -11.49 3.98 24.14
CA GLN A 12 -11.56 4.91 23.03
C GLN A 12 -10.18 5.08 22.34
N ASN A 13 -9.09 5.16 23.10
CA ASN A 13 -7.74 5.22 22.54
C ASN A 13 -7.36 3.94 21.78
N MET A 14 -7.71 2.77 22.33
CA MET A 14 -7.46 1.49 21.66
C MET A 14 -8.26 1.35 20.37
N SER A 15 -9.52 1.81 20.33
CA SER A 15 -10.33 1.76 19.11
C SER A 15 -9.78 2.66 18.01
N TYR A 16 -9.28 3.86 18.34
CA TYR A 16 -8.60 4.73 17.38
C TYR A 16 -7.33 4.09 16.81
N ILE A 17 -6.50 3.46 17.66
CA ILE A 17 -5.28 2.79 17.21
C ILE A 17 -5.63 1.66 16.24
N ILE A 18 -6.61 0.82 16.58
CA ILE A 18 -7.04 -0.29 15.72
C ILE A 18 -7.56 0.24 14.37
N LEU A 19 -8.44 1.24 14.39
CA LEU A 19 -9.01 1.81 13.17
C LEU A 19 -7.92 2.45 12.29
N SER A 20 -6.95 3.15 12.91
CA SER A 20 -5.84 3.79 12.22
C SER A 20 -4.91 2.81 11.51
N MET A 21 -4.86 1.56 11.95
CA MET A 21 -4.05 0.50 11.33
C MET A 21 -4.84 -0.26 10.25
N ILE A 22 -6.13 -0.54 10.49
CA ILE A 22 -6.97 -1.28 9.55
C ILE A 22 -7.18 -0.51 8.25
N LEU A 23 -7.38 0.81 8.33
CA LEU A 23 -7.70 1.62 7.15
C LEU A 23 -6.56 1.61 6.11
N PRO A 24 -5.28 1.92 6.46
CA PRO A 24 -4.16 1.81 5.53
C PRO A 24 -3.95 0.40 4.97
N LEU A 25 -4.20 -0.64 5.78
CA LEU A 25 -4.13 -2.04 5.35
C LEU A 25 -5.14 -2.36 4.25
N LEU A 26 -6.40 -1.95 4.43
CA LEU A 26 -7.45 -2.14 3.43
C LEU A 26 -7.14 -1.37 2.14
N LEU A 27 -6.68 -0.12 2.27
CA LEU A 27 -6.26 0.71 1.14
C LEU A 27 -5.11 0.08 0.35
N ALA A 28 -4.07 -0.40 1.03
CA ALA A 28 -2.95 -1.11 0.41
C ALA A 28 -3.41 -2.40 -0.28
N HIS A 29 -4.35 -3.13 0.34
CA HIS A 29 -4.90 -4.36 -0.24
C HIS A 29 -5.65 -4.09 -1.55
N VAL A 30 -6.55 -3.10 -1.56
CA VAL A 30 -7.30 -2.71 -2.76
C VAL A 30 -6.36 -2.23 -3.86
N SER A 31 -5.38 -1.40 -3.53
CA SER A 31 -4.41 -0.90 -4.50
C SER A 31 -3.56 -2.02 -5.11
N SER A 32 -3.10 -2.97 -4.28
CA SER A 32 -2.37 -4.14 -4.78
C SER A 32 -3.26 -5.02 -5.68
N GLY A 33 -4.56 -5.10 -5.40
CA GLY A 33 -5.53 -5.80 -6.25
C GLY A 33 -5.64 -5.15 -7.63
N VAL A 34 -5.71 -3.82 -7.68
CA VAL A 34 -5.75 -3.06 -8.94
C VAL A 34 -4.48 -3.30 -9.79
N GLU A 35 -3.30 -3.26 -9.17
CA GLU A 35 -2.05 -3.55 -9.88
C GLU A 35 -2.01 -5.00 -10.40
N CYS A 36 -2.51 -5.95 -9.60
CA CYS A 36 -2.59 -7.36 -9.99
C CYS A 36 -3.50 -7.59 -11.20
N GLU A 37 -4.69 -6.97 -11.21
CA GLU A 37 -5.61 -7.03 -12.34
C GLU A 37 -5.02 -6.34 -13.58
N GLY A 38 -4.27 -5.24 -13.43
CA GLY A 38 -3.51 -4.62 -14.52
C GLY A 38 -2.51 -5.60 -15.17
N LYS A 39 -1.73 -6.32 -14.35
CA LYS A 39 -0.80 -7.36 -14.83
C LYS A 39 -1.51 -8.53 -15.50
N LYS A 40 -2.71 -8.89 -15.03
CA LYS A 40 -3.52 -9.96 -15.62
C LYS A 40 -4.08 -9.54 -16.97
N LEU A 41 -4.52 -8.29 -17.13
CA LEU A 41 -4.95 -7.73 -18.42
C LEU A 41 -3.84 -7.84 -19.47
N ILE A 42 -2.61 -7.46 -19.13
CA ILE A 42 -1.44 -7.58 -20.01
C ILE A 42 -1.24 -9.03 -20.45
N ARG A 43 -1.26 -9.99 -19.50
CA ARG A 43 -1.11 -11.41 -19.81
C ARG A 43 -2.20 -11.94 -20.74
N ILE A 44 -3.45 -11.55 -20.51
CA ILE A 44 -4.57 -11.93 -21.37
C ILE A 44 -4.38 -11.34 -22.76
N CYS A 45 -3.99 -10.07 -22.86
CA CYS A 45 -3.75 -9.38 -24.12
C CYS A 45 -2.66 -10.08 -24.94
N LEU A 46 -1.53 -10.42 -24.31
CA LEU A 46 -0.44 -11.18 -24.94
C LEU A 46 -0.87 -12.60 -25.32
N ALA A 47 -1.63 -13.29 -24.46
CA ALA A 47 -2.14 -14.62 -24.77
C ALA A 47 -3.12 -14.60 -25.96
N CYS A 48 -3.96 -13.57 -26.08
CA CYS A 48 -4.83 -13.36 -27.23
C CYS A 48 -4.02 -13.05 -28.49
N SER A 49 -3.02 -12.17 -28.39
CA SER A 49 -2.13 -11.84 -29.51
C SER A 49 -1.37 -13.05 -30.04
N ASN A 50 -0.92 -13.95 -29.14
CA ASN A 50 -0.22 -15.18 -29.53
C ASN A 50 -1.15 -16.24 -30.14
N LYS A 51 -2.46 -16.17 -29.87
CA LYS A 51 -3.47 -17.06 -30.46
C LYS A 51 -3.91 -16.60 -31.85
N LEU A 52 -3.79 -15.31 -32.16
CA LEU A 52 -3.96 -14.84 -33.52
C LEU A 52 -2.87 -15.48 -34.40
N SER A 53 -3.26 -15.93 -35.59
CA SER A 53 -2.33 -16.55 -36.52
C SER A 53 -1.18 -15.59 -36.83
N ILE A 54 0.06 -16.09 -36.79
CA ILE A 54 1.29 -15.34 -37.13
C ILE A 54 1.19 -14.72 -38.54
N ILE A 55 0.35 -15.30 -39.40
CA ILE A 55 0.00 -14.76 -40.71
C ILE A 55 -1.47 -14.32 -40.64
N PRO A 56 -1.76 -13.00 -40.52
CA PRO A 56 -3.13 -12.52 -40.53
C PRO A 56 -3.80 -12.93 -41.84
N LYS A 57 -4.90 -13.68 -41.75
CA LYS A 57 -5.65 -14.15 -42.93
C LYS A 57 -6.66 -13.12 -43.39
N THR A 58 -7.06 -12.24 -42.48
CA THR A 58 -8.11 -11.23 -42.66
C THR A 58 -7.58 -9.87 -42.23
N TYR A 59 -8.00 -8.80 -42.90
CA TYR A 59 -7.72 -7.42 -42.48
C TYR A 59 -8.12 -7.14 -41.02
N GLU A 60 -9.23 -7.74 -40.57
CA GLU A 60 -9.70 -7.68 -39.18
C GLU A 60 -8.69 -8.29 -38.20
N ASP A 61 -8.01 -9.39 -38.57
CA ASP A 61 -7.01 -10.03 -37.70
C ASP A 61 -5.76 -9.14 -37.55
N GLU A 62 -5.34 -8.49 -38.63
CA GLU A 62 -4.23 -7.53 -38.61
C GLU A 62 -4.56 -6.33 -37.72
N LEU A 63 -5.77 -5.78 -37.87
CA LEU A 63 -6.24 -4.64 -37.08
C LEU A 63 -6.38 -4.99 -35.60
N LEU A 64 -6.90 -6.19 -35.30
CA LEU A 64 -7.03 -6.69 -33.93
C LEU A 64 -5.66 -6.92 -33.28
N SER A 65 -4.70 -7.50 -34.00
CA SER A 65 -3.32 -7.69 -33.53
C SER A 65 -2.67 -6.35 -33.19
N LYS A 66 -2.81 -5.36 -34.06
CA LYS A 66 -2.29 -4.01 -33.83
C LYS A 66 -2.95 -3.34 -32.61
N CYS A 67 -4.27 -3.49 -32.47
CA CYS A 67 -5.01 -2.95 -31.33
C CYS A 67 -4.57 -3.59 -30.00
N LEU A 68 -4.44 -4.92 -29.97
CA LEU A 68 -3.94 -5.66 -28.80
C LEU A 68 -2.52 -5.24 -28.45
N SER A 69 -1.64 -5.05 -29.43
CA SER A 69 -0.26 -4.57 -29.19
C SER A 69 -0.25 -3.17 -28.56
N VAL A 70 -1.08 -2.25 -29.06
CA VAL A 70 -1.20 -0.89 -28.51
C VAL A 70 -1.75 -0.93 -27.08
N LEU A 71 -2.80 -1.73 -26.84
CA LEU A 71 -3.41 -1.87 -25.52
C LEU A 71 -2.44 -2.46 -24.50
N CYS A 72 -1.70 -3.49 -24.90
CA CYS A 72 -0.66 -4.11 -24.07
C CYS A 72 0.43 -3.10 -23.70
N HIS A 73 0.92 -2.34 -24.69
CA HIS A 73 1.95 -1.33 -24.48
C HIS A 73 1.46 -0.19 -23.58
N GLN A 74 0.22 0.27 -23.76
CA GLN A 74 -0.37 1.28 -22.89
C GLN A 74 -0.56 0.77 -21.46
N ALA A 75 -1.03 -0.47 -21.29
CA ALA A 75 -1.22 -1.09 -19.98
C ALA A 75 0.11 -1.33 -19.25
N GLU A 76 1.19 -1.63 -19.99
CA GLU A 76 2.54 -1.78 -19.44
C GLU A 76 3.12 -0.44 -18.97
N ILE A 77 2.98 0.63 -19.77
CA ILE A 77 3.47 1.97 -19.42
C ILE A 77 2.64 2.58 -18.30
N ARG A 78 1.31 2.41 -18.35
CA ARG A 78 0.36 3.00 -17.41
C ARG A 78 -0.28 1.92 -16.54
N MET A 79 0.56 1.16 -15.85
CA MET A 79 0.09 0.20 -14.86
C MET A 79 -0.82 0.93 -13.86
N PRO A 80 -2.06 0.48 -13.67
CA PRO A 80 -2.98 1.17 -12.78
C PRO A 80 -2.46 1.05 -11.34
N GLN A 81 -2.23 2.21 -10.72
CA GLN A 81 -1.75 2.32 -9.34
C GLN A 81 -2.60 3.37 -8.63
N ILE A 82 -2.92 3.10 -7.36
CA ILE A 82 -3.57 4.11 -6.51
C ILE A 82 -2.48 4.96 -5.89
N SER A 83 -2.51 6.26 -6.17
CA SER A 83 -1.59 7.23 -5.58
C SER A 83 -2.31 8.22 -4.68
N ALA A 84 -1.64 8.64 -3.61
CA ALA A 84 -2.13 9.71 -2.74
C ALA A 84 -1.69 11.06 -3.33
N SER A 85 -2.54 11.66 -4.17
CA SER A 85 -2.27 12.97 -4.81
C SER A 85 -0.93 13.04 -5.58
N GLY A 86 -0.40 11.91 -6.05
CA GLY A 86 0.88 11.85 -6.76
C GLY A 86 2.15 11.88 -5.89
N PHE A 87 2.04 11.97 -4.55
CA PHE A 87 3.22 11.97 -3.67
C PHE A 87 3.83 10.58 -3.51
N PHE A 88 2.98 9.59 -3.29
CA PHE A 88 3.37 8.20 -3.12
C PHE A 88 2.28 7.26 -3.60
N ASN A 89 2.69 6.07 -4.01
CA ASN A 89 1.78 4.97 -4.32
C ASN A 89 1.34 4.31 -3.02
N ILE A 90 0.05 4.04 -2.93
CA ILE A 90 -0.54 3.33 -1.81
C ILE A 90 -0.28 1.85 -2.05
N ASP A 91 0.76 1.30 -1.45
CA ASP A 91 1.10 -0.11 -1.55
C ASP A 91 1.62 -0.67 -0.22
N TYR A 92 1.92 -1.96 -0.17
CA TYR A 92 2.49 -2.58 1.03
C TYR A 92 3.88 -2.02 1.38
N LYS A 93 4.60 -1.41 0.42
CA LYS A 93 5.89 -0.76 0.69
C LYS A 93 5.69 0.53 1.49
N MET A 94 4.73 1.36 1.08
CA MET A 94 4.31 2.55 1.84
C MET A 94 3.89 2.17 3.25
N LEU A 95 3.09 1.12 3.41
CA LEU A 95 2.68 0.63 4.73
C LEU A 95 3.90 0.23 5.58
N GLY A 96 4.85 -0.50 4.99
CA GLY A 96 6.11 -0.85 5.65
C GLY A 96 6.92 0.36 6.08
N MET A 97 7.01 1.40 5.23
CA MET A 97 7.68 2.65 5.56
C MET A 97 7.03 3.39 6.74
N ILE A 98 5.69 3.46 6.76
CA ILE A 98 4.94 4.07 7.87
C ILE A 98 5.20 3.30 9.16
N MET A 99 5.05 1.98 9.14
CA MET A 99 5.28 1.13 10.31
C MET A 99 6.72 1.22 10.82
N GLY A 100 7.69 1.26 9.91
CA GLY A 100 9.10 1.47 10.25
C GLY A 100 9.35 2.83 10.91
N THR A 101 8.74 3.89 10.38
CA THR A 101 8.86 5.26 10.93
C THR A 101 8.25 5.36 12.33
N VAL A 102 7.05 4.80 12.52
CA VAL A 102 6.39 4.75 13.84
C VAL A 102 7.24 3.96 14.84
N THR A 103 7.72 2.78 14.45
CA THR A 103 8.54 1.92 15.32
C THR A 103 9.84 2.62 15.70
N SER A 104 10.53 3.22 14.73
CA SER A 104 11.78 3.96 14.98
C SER A 104 11.55 5.13 15.93
N THR A 105 10.48 5.89 15.73
CA THR A 105 10.13 7.02 16.60
C THR A 105 9.84 6.54 18.02
N MET A 106 9.11 5.43 18.17
CA MET A 106 8.84 4.83 19.49
C MET A 106 10.12 4.39 20.20
N VAL A 107 11.05 3.74 19.49
CA VAL A 107 12.35 3.34 20.08
C VAL A 107 13.12 4.55 20.57
N ILE A 108 13.20 5.62 19.77
CA ILE A 108 13.88 6.87 20.15
C ILE A 108 13.23 7.49 21.39
N LEU A 109 11.90 7.57 21.43
CA LEU A 109 11.17 8.11 22.58
C LEU A 109 11.41 7.29 23.85
N LEU A 110 11.41 5.96 23.76
CA LEU A 110 11.68 5.08 24.89
C LEU A 110 13.10 5.29 25.43
N GLN A 111 14.09 5.50 24.56
CA GLN A 111 15.46 5.81 24.98
C GLN A 111 15.55 7.13 25.74
N PHE A 112 14.90 8.19 25.24
CA PHE A 112 14.87 9.48 25.94
C PHE A 112 14.19 9.39 27.31
N MET A 113 13.04 8.72 27.40
CA MET A 113 12.33 8.52 28.67
C MET A 113 13.15 7.72 29.70
N GLN A 114 13.94 6.74 29.24
CA GLN A 114 14.87 6.02 30.11
C GLN A 114 16.05 6.88 30.54
N SER A 115 16.57 7.72 29.64
CA SER A 115 17.67 8.65 29.94
C SER A 115 17.25 9.67 31.00
N ASP A 116 16.09 10.31 30.84
CA ASP A 116 15.57 11.29 31.80
C ASP A 116 15.36 10.67 33.19
N ARG A 117 14.84 9.43 33.24
CA ARG A 117 14.68 8.70 34.51
C ARG A 117 16.02 8.46 35.21
N LYS A 118 17.07 8.12 34.46
CA LYS A 118 18.41 7.90 35.02
C LYS A 118 19.02 9.19 35.57
N VAL A 119 18.87 10.31 34.85
CA VAL A 119 19.37 11.63 35.29
C VAL A 119 18.69 12.08 36.59
N ILE A 120 17.37 11.89 36.71
CA ILE A 120 16.62 12.21 37.94
C ILE A 120 17.11 11.34 39.12
N CYS A 121 17.36 10.05 38.90
CA CYS A 121 17.86 9.16 39.95
C CYS A 121 19.30 9.47 40.40
N GLU A 122 20.15 10.01 39.52
CA GLU A 122 21.51 10.45 39.88
C GLU A 122 21.52 11.79 40.65
N HIS A 123 20.56 12.70 40.40
CA HIS A 123 20.44 13.95 41.15
C HIS A 123 19.80 13.80 42.54
N LEU A 124 19.20 12.66 42.85
CA LEU A 124 18.56 12.35 44.14
C LEU A 124 19.46 11.53 45.10
N ARG A 125 20.72 11.28 44.75
CA ARG A 125 21.72 10.61 45.59
C ARG A 125 22.80 11.61 46.00
#